data_AF-A0A949GSA0-F1
#
_entry.id   AF-A0A949GSA0-F1
#
_cell.length_a   1.000
_cell.length_b   1.000
_cell.length_c   1.000
_cell.angle_alpha   90.00
_cell.angle_beta   90.00
_cell.angle_gamma   90.00
#
_symmetry.space_group_name_H-M   'P 1'
#
loop_
_entity.id
_entity.type
_entity.pdbx_description
1 polymer ?
#
loop_
_entity_poly.entity_id
_entity_poly.type
_entity_poly.pdbx_seq_one_letter_code
_entity_poly.pdbx_strand_id
1 'polypeptide(L)' 'LGCVGDERADLIVPGCAVYSAIQAVWPCARLRVADRGLREGILRELMEETRR' A
#
# COMPACT_ATOMS: atom_id res chain seq x y z
N LEU A 1 5.58 13.59 -18.68
CA LEU A 1 5.04 14.56 -17.69
C LEU A 1 4.23 13.75 -16.69
N GLY A 2 4.57 13.79 -15.40
CA GLY A 2 3.77 13.13 -14.35
C GLY A 2 4.62 12.37 -13.33
N CYS A 3 4.31 12.54 -12.04
CA CYS A 3 4.88 11.76 -10.94
C CYS A 3 4.27 10.34 -10.83
N VAL A 4 3.39 9.99 -11.76
CA VAL A 4 2.72 8.69 -11.88
C VAL A 4 3.11 8.13 -13.25
N GLY A 5 3.66 6.91 -13.27
CA GLY A 5 4.00 6.22 -14.52
C GLY A 5 2.77 5.75 -15.26
N ASP A 6 2.85 5.68 -16.59
CA ASP A 6 1.71 5.46 -17.49
C ASP A 6 0.88 4.21 -17.13
N GLU A 7 1.54 3.09 -16.81
CA GLU A 7 0.85 1.84 -16.40
C GLU A 7 -0.02 1.98 -15.15
N ARG A 8 0.30 2.95 -14.28
CA ARG A 8 -0.44 3.20 -13.04
C ARG A 8 -1.50 4.29 -13.19
N ALA A 9 -1.39 5.15 -14.20
CA ALA A 9 -2.27 6.30 -14.37
C ALA A 9 -3.74 5.86 -14.55
N ASP A 10 -3.97 4.83 -15.38
CA ASP A 10 -5.30 4.30 -15.67
C ASP A 10 -5.96 3.62 -14.45
N LEU A 11 -5.17 3.23 -13.45
CA LEU A 11 -5.64 2.50 -12.26
C LEU A 11 -5.93 3.39 -11.05
N ILE A 12 -5.58 4.69 -11.11
CA ILE A 12 -5.78 5.61 -9.98
C ILE A 12 -7.26 5.73 -9.61
N VAL A 13 -8.14 5.97 -10.59
CA VAL A 13 -9.56 6.19 -10.32
C VAL A 13 -10.22 4.95 -9.69
N PRO A 14 -10.04 3.72 -10.23
CA PRO A 14 -10.48 2.50 -9.54
C PRO A 14 -9.89 2.33 -8.14
N GLY A 15 -8.60 2.63 -7.96
CA GLY A 15 -7.94 2.53 -6.65
C GLY A 15 -8.55 3.48 -5.61
N CYS A 16 -8.87 4.72 -6.00
CA CYS A 16 -9.55 5.69 -5.16
C CYS A 16 -10.95 5.21 -4.75
N ALA A 17 -11.69 4.54 -5.64
CA ALA A 17 -13.02 4.01 -5.33
C ALA A 17 -12.95 2.91 -4.25
N VAL A 18 -12.01 1.97 -4.38
CA VAL A 18 -11.79 0.91 -3.38
C VAL A 18 -11.40 1.52 -2.03
N TYR A 19 -10.45 2.46 -2.01
CA TYR A 19 -10.04 3.14 -0.80
C TYR A 19 -11.20 3.91 -0.14
N SER A 20 -12.02 4.59 -0.94
CA SER A 20 -13.19 5.32 -0.43
C SER A 20 -14.21 4.40 0.23
N ALA A 21 -14.46 3.22 -0.35
CA ALA A 21 -15.34 2.22 0.25
C ALA A 21 -14.79 1.71 1.60
N ILE A 22 -13.48 1.46 1.70
CA ILE A 22 -12.81 1.10 2.96
C ILE A 22 -13.00 2.21 4.00
N GLN A 23 -12.79 3.47 3.62
CA GLN A 23 -12.89 4.61 4.54
C GLN A 23 -14.33 4.85 5.03
N ALA A 24 -15.34 4.55 4.21
CA ALA A 24 -16.74 4.62 4.60
C ALA A 24 -17.11 3.59 5.68
N VAL A 25 -16.51 2.40 5.65
CA VAL A 25 -16.74 1.33 6.63
C VAL A 25 -15.88 1.51 7.88
N TRP A 26 -14.62 1.92 7.71
CA TRP A 26 -13.64 2.11 8.78
C TRP A 26 -13.05 3.53 8.74
N PRO A 27 -13.80 4.53 9.24
CA PRO A 27 -13.31 5.90 9.27
C PRO A 27 -12.11 6.02 10.21
N CYS A 28 -11.10 6.78 9.79
CA CYS A 28 -9.92 7.05 10.61
C CYS A 28 -9.65 8.57 10.66
N ALA A 29 -9.33 9.08 11.85
CA ALA A 29 -8.97 10.49 12.02
C ALA A 29 -7.59 10.83 11.43
N ARG A 30 -6.74 9.81 11.22
CA ARG A 30 -5.40 9.98 10.66
C ARG A 30 -5.01 8.76 9.83
N LEU A 31 -4.67 9.02 8.57
CA LEU A 31 -4.12 8.05 7.63
C LEU A 31 -2.59 8.17 7.60
N ARG A 32 -1.89 7.05 7.42
CA ARG A 32 -0.46 7.04 7.06
C ARG A 32 -0.22 6.12 5.88
N VAL A 33 0.61 6.57 4.95
CA VAL A 33 1.14 5.74 3.87
C VAL A 33 2.42 5.07 4.38
N ALA A 34 2.55 3.78 4.15
CA ALA A 34 3.78 3.04 4.43
C ALA A 34 4.54 2.81 3.13
N ASP A 35 5.85 3.05 3.13
CA ASP A 35 6.70 2.77 1.98
C ASP A 35 7.09 1.29 1.88
N ARG A 36 6.86 0.51 2.96
CA ARG A 36 7.15 -0.93 3.05
C ARG A 36 5.85 -1.73 3.07
N GLY A 37 5.84 -2.88 2.41
CA GLY A 37 4.68 -3.77 2.30
C GLY A 37 5.04 -5.24 2.51
N LEU A 38 4.30 -6.11 1.81
CA LEU A 38 4.40 -7.57 1.97
C LEU A 38 5.81 -8.10 1.71
N ARG A 39 6.50 -7.56 0.70
CA ARG A 39 7.85 -8.00 0.31
C ARG A 39 8.82 -7.83 1.47
N GLU A 40 8.77 -6.69 2.15
CA GLU A 40 9.67 -6.40 3.26
C GLU A 40 9.25 -7.10 4.54
N GLY A 41 7.98 -7.45 4.69
CA GLY A 41 7.51 -8.36 5.74
C GLY A 41 8.13 -9.75 5.59
N ILE A 42 8.02 -10.35 4.40
CA ILE A 42 8.61 -11.67 4.09
C ILE A 42 10.13 -11.65 4.28
N LEU A 43 10.80 -10.61 3.78
CA LEU A 43 12.24 -10.49 3.92
C LEU A 43 12.66 -10.43 5.40
N ARG A 44 11.91 -9.71 6.25
CA ARG A 44 12.16 -9.66 7.69
C ARG A 44 12.04 -11.02 8.35
N GLU A 45 11.01 -11.78 7.99
CA GLU A 45 10.78 -13.12 8.52
C GLU A 45 11.94 -14.07 8.18
N LEU A 46 12.36 -14.10 6.91
CA LEU A 46 13.51 -14.91 6.46
C LEU A 46 14.83 -14.51 7.17
N MET A 47 15.03 -13.21 7.41
CA MET A 47 16.20 -12.71 8.15
C MET A 47 16.17 -13.09 9.63
N GLU A 48 14.99 -13.21 10.23
CA GLU A 48 14.82 -13.68 11.61
C GLU A 48 15.07 -15.18 11.72
N GLU A 49 14.60 -15.97 10.75
CA GLU A 49 14.90 -17.41 10.66
C GLU A 49 16.41 -17.67 10.51
N THR A 50 17.09 -16.91 9.67
CA THR A 50 18.55 -17.03 9.45
C THR A 50 19.38 -16.73 10.72
N ARG A 51 18.82 -15.95 11.66
CA ARG A 51 19.51 -15.56 12.90
C ARG A 51 19.36 -16.60 14.01
N ARG A 52 18.42 -17.55 13.88
CA ARG A 52 18.23 -18.65 14.84
C ARG A 52 19.21 -19.78 14.57
#